data_AF-A0A6J7ZZS9-F1
#
_entry.id   AF-A0A6J7ZZS9-F1
#
_cell.length_a   1.000
_cell.length_b   1.000
_cell.length_c   1.000
_cell.angle_alpha   90.00
_cell.angle_beta   90.00
_cell.angle_gamma   90.00
#
_symmetry.space_group_name_H-M   'P 1'
#
loop_
_entity.id
_entity.type
_entity.pdbx_description
1 polymer ?
#
loop_
_entity_poly.entity_id
_entity_poly.type
_entity_poly.pdbx_seq_one_letter_code
_entity_poly.pdbx_strand_id
1 'polypeptide(L)'
;MRGLADQELGKKCIWLKRNITDIEQQKPSKELSRFTECNGPIEKVKTFKTLLEDLKGDLSRKLPSENILSYNITWQEKGLNPGFKEHSDYLDKITDDAEKKLKQLTDDMIRADKKNKQDNLRLEVKQHLLFCQSKCADFKGKEDTLKAVHNYIKSDKRHPLVIHGESGSGKTSLMAMIAKKANEWLGGKATVVIRKQRRLTQDQEDLLYKSYDQCPVPLYLNLCFLKASQWTSYIDVSSIQLYQTVREAINGLFAKLEKLHGYDFVSKTLGYLTAAKLGLTETELEDILACDDDVLNDVYEYWTPPIRRLPPLLLVRLRHDLQQYLVERGADGATVIYWYHRQFIEAAQDRYCRVTNLHTALADYFLGTWANGTYIYHLFSI
;
A
#
# COMPACT_ATOMS: atom_id res chain seq x y z
N MET A 1 -0.02 -23.32 6.78
CA MET A 1 0.76 -23.29 5.52
C MET A 1 0.16 -22.32 4.47
N ARG A 2 -0.21 -21.08 4.87
CA ARG A 2 -0.69 -20.06 3.90
C ARG A 2 0.36 -19.03 3.49
N GLY A 3 1.49 -18.94 4.21
CA GLY A 3 2.61 -18.07 3.81
C GLY A 3 3.27 -18.41 2.47
N LEU A 4 2.97 -19.59 1.92
CA LEU A 4 3.42 -20.03 0.59
C LEU A 4 2.31 -19.98 -0.48
N ALA A 5 1.08 -19.60 -0.12
CA ALA A 5 -0.04 -19.56 -1.06
C ALA A 5 -0.08 -18.27 -1.91
N ASP A 6 0.60 -17.23 -1.45
CA ASP A 6 0.86 -16.03 -2.23
C ASP A 6 2.04 -16.29 -3.19
N GLN A 7 1.80 -16.18 -4.50
CA GLN A 7 2.83 -16.38 -5.52
C GLN A 7 4.03 -15.43 -5.32
N GLU A 8 3.82 -14.24 -4.74
CA GLU A 8 4.88 -13.28 -4.42
C GLU A 8 5.74 -13.74 -3.23
N LEU A 9 5.15 -14.38 -2.22
CA LEU A 9 5.90 -14.97 -1.10
C LEU A 9 6.55 -16.31 -1.50
N GLY A 10 5.92 -17.09 -2.37
CA GLY A 10 6.49 -18.32 -2.92
C GLY A 10 7.80 -18.07 -3.68
N LYS A 11 7.92 -16.92 -4.38
CA LYS A 11 9.19 -16.47 -4.98
C LYS A 11 10.28 -16.22 -3.93
N LYS A 12 9.92 -15.91 -2.69
CA LYS A 12 10.82 -15.55 -1.59
C LYS A 12 11.18 -16.72 -0.68
N CYS A 13 10.66 -17.91 -0.95
CA CYS A 13 10.87 -19.10 -0.14
C CYS A 13 11.63 -20.18 -0.93
N ILE A 14 12.46 -20.95 -0.23
CA ILE A 14 13.21 -22.09 -0.77
C ILE A 14 12.76 -23.34 -0.03
N TRP A 15 12.54 -24.43 -0.74
CA TRP A 15 12.32 -25.75 -0.15
C TRP A 15 13.48 -26.69 -0.44
N LEU A 16 14.19 -27.07 0.61
CA LEU A 16 15.20 -28.12 0.58
C LEU A 16 14.52 -29.48 0.84
N LYS A 17 14.18 -30.19 -0.24
CA LYS A 17 13.49 -31.47 -0.21
C LYS A 17 14.49 -32.62 -0.09
N ARG A 18 14.65 -33.16 1.11
CA ARG A 18 15.43 -34.38 1.35
C ARG A 18 14.54 -35.62 1.28
N ASN A 19 14.88 -36.57 0.43
CA ASN A 19 14.26 -37.89 0.33
C ASN A 19 15.25 -38.95 0.79
N ILE A 20 14.89 -39.70 1.84
CA ILE A 20 15.65 -40.86 2.30
C ILE A 20 14.97 -42.08 1.68
N THR A 21 15.63 -42.76 0.75
CA THR A 21 14.99 -43.70 -0.19
C THR A 21 14.49 -44.99 0.46
N ASP A 22 15.17 -45.47 1.48
CA ASP A 22 14.94 -46.75 2.15
C ASP A 22 14.38 -46.60 3.57
N ILE A 23 14.04 -45.37 3.99
CA ILE A 23 13.62 -45.07 5.37
C ILE A 23 12.39 -45.87 5.82
N GLU A 24 11.49 -46.22 4.90
CA GLU A 24 10.28 -46.97 5.23
C GLU A 24 10.51 -48.48 5.45
N GLN A 25 11.66 -48.99 5.00
CA GLN A 25 12.05 -50.40 5.12
C GLN A 25 12.82 -50.66 6.42
N GLN A 26 13.15 -49.61 7.17
CA GLN A 26 13.94 -49.67 8.38
C GLN A 26 13.11 -50.06 9.60
N LYS A 27 13.69 -50.85 10.51
CA LYS A 27 13.04 -51.24 11.76
C LYS A 27 12.90 -50.03 12.70
N PRO A 28 11.81 -49.91 13.48
CA PRO A 28 11.63 -48.83 14.44
C PRO A 28 12.80 -48.75 15.43
N SER A 29 13.43 -47.59 15.51
CA SER A 29 14.52 -47.29 16.45
C SER A 29 14.38 -45.87 16.99
N LYS A 30 15.07 -45.55 18.08
CA LYS A 30 15.11 -44.17 18.61
C LYS A 30 15.69 -43.20 17.58
N GLU A 31 16.64 -43.67 16.79
CA GLU A 31 17.32 -42.92 15.75
C GLU A 31 16.38 -42.67 14.56
N LEU A 32 15.62 -43.68 14.13
CA LEU A 32 14.63 -43.57 13.04
C LEU A 32 13.48 -42.62 13.41
N SER A 33 13.05 -42.62 14.68
CA SER A 33 11.98 -41.75 15.17
C SER A 33 12.27 -40.25 15.09
N ARG A 34 13.53 -39.85 14.88
CA ARG A 34 13.93 -38.46 14.63
C ARG A 34 13.69 -37.99 13.19
N PHE A 35 13.44 -38.93 12.27
CA PHE A 35 13.34 -38.67 10.83
C PHE A 35 11.97 -39.04 10.26
N THR A 36 11.29 -40.04 10.84
CA THR A 36 9.94 -40.44 10.44
C THR A 36 9.15 -40.89 11.66
N GLU A 37 7.84 -40.67 11.64
CA GLU A 37 6.96 -41.12 12.71
C GLU A 37 6.85 -42.64 12.66
N CYS A 38 7.57 -43.33 13.55
CA CYS A 38 7.59 -44.78 13.65
C CYS A 38 7.15 -45.29 15.03
N ASN A 39 6.76 -44.38 15.95
CA ASN A 39 6.42 -44.71 17.33
C ASN A 39 4.93 -44.46 17.59
N GLY A 40 4.18 -45.51 17.98
CA GLY A 40 2.79 -45.39 18.41
C GLY A 40 1.81 -46.29 17.65
N PRO A 41 0.50 -46.13 17.87
CA PRO A 41 -0.54 -46.94 17.22
C PRO A 41 -0.46 -46.83 15.69
N ILE A 42 -0.62 -47.96 15.00
CA ILE A 42 -0.53 -48.07 13.53
C ILE A 42 -1.44 -47.05 12.82
N GLU A 43 -2.63 -46.81 13.36
CA GLU A 43 -3.57 -45.84 12.80
C GLU A 43 -3.01 -44.40 12.82
N LYS A 44 -2.41 -43.97 13.93
CA LYS A 44 -1.80 -42.63 14.02
C LYS A 44 -0.64 -42.48 13.05
N VAL A 45 0.22 -43.48 12.97
CA VAL A 45 1.36 -43.49 12.02
C VAL A 45 0.88 -43.35 10.58
N LYS A 46 -0.20 -44.05 10.19
CA LYS A 46 -0.82 -43.90 8.87
C LYS A 46 -1.35 -42.49 8.64
N THR A 47 -2.07 -41.91 9.60
CA THR A 47 -2.60 -40.54 9.46
C THR A 47 -1.51 -39.51 9.26
N PHE A 48 -0.40 -39.61 10.02
CA PHE A 48 0.75 -38.70 9.88
C PHE A 48 1.43 -38.82 8.53
N LYS A 49 1.58 -40.03 7.99
CA LYS A 49 2.13 -40.24 6.65
C LYS A 49 1.29 -39.57 5.58
N THR A 50 -0.04 -39.73 5.63
CA THR A 50 -0.96 -39.06 4.69
C THR A 50 -0.85 -37.54 4.77
N LEU A 51 -0.86 -36.97 5.98
CA LEU A 51 -0.71 -35.53 6.19
C LEU A 51 0.63 -34.98 5.66
N LEU A 52 1.71 -35.76 5.77
CA LEU A 52 3.03 -35.38 5.25
C LEU A 52 3.08 -35.41 3.72
N GLU A 53 2.40 -36.37 3.08
CA GLU A 53 2.27 -36.42 1.62
C GLU A 53 1.45 -35.25 1.08
N ASP A 54 0.32 -34.93 1.73
CA ASP A 54 -0.51 -33.77 1.40
C ASP A 54 0.31 -32.47 1.51
N LEU A 55 1.08 -32.32 2.59
CA LEU A 55 2.00 -31.20 2.81
C LEU A 55 3.05 -31.09 1.69
N LYS A 56 3.70 -32.19 1.30
CA LYS A 56 4.68 -32.21 0.19
C LYS A 56 4.02 -31.87 -1.15
N GLY A 57 2.81 -32.35 -1.40
CA GLY A 57 2.04 -32.06 -2.60
C GLY A 57 1.65 -30.60 -2.71
N ASP A 58 1.22 -29.99 -1.60
CA ASP A 58 0.89 -28.56 -1.51
C ASP A 58 2.11 -27.67 -1.75
N LEU A 59 3.27 -28.00 -1.16
CA LEU A 59 4.52 -27.28 -1.36
C LEU A 59 4.97 -27.31 -2.83
N SER A 60 4.85 -28.48 -3.48
CA SER A 60 5.24 -28.66 -4.88
C SER A 60 4.37 -27.85 -5.85
N ARG A 61 3.10 -27.60 -5.50
CA ARG A 61 2.16 -26.79 -6.30
C ARG A 61 2.33 -25.28 -6.11
N LYS A 62 2.80 -24.86 -4.94
CA LYS A 62 2.85 -23.46 -4.52
C LYS A 62 4.20 -22.78 -4.73
N LEU A 63 5.29 -23.55 -4.67
CA LEU A 63 6.64 -23.03 -4.89
C LEU A 63 7.02 -23.09 -6.38
N PRO A 64 7.72 -22.07 -6.91
CA PRO A 64 8.36 -22.17 -8.21
C PRO A 64 9.30 -23.38 -8.25
N SER A 65 9.34 -24.10 -9.37
CA SER A 65 10.21 -25.28 -9.54
C SER A 65 11.69 -24.96 -9.29
N GLU A 66 12.11 -23.75 -9.65
CA GLU A 66 13.45 -23.21 -9.40
C GLU A 66 13.80 -22.96 -7.92
N ASN A 67 12.80 -22.97 -7.03
CA ASN A 67 12.96 -22.81 -5.58
C ASN A 67 12.84 -24.14 -4.81
N ILE A 68 12.70 -25.27 -5.52
CA ILE A 68 12.62 -26.61 -4.92
C ILE A 68 13.92 -27.36 -5.24
N LEU A 69 14.76 -27.54 -4.22
CA LEU A 69 16.03 -28.26 -4.34
C LEU A 69 15.86 -29.66 -3.74
N SER A 70 15.97 -30.70 -4.57
CA SER A 70 15.70 -32.08 -4.18
C SER A 70 16.98 -32.92 -4.07
N TYR A 71 17.10 -33.69 -3.00
CA TYR A 71 18.24 -34.54 -2.70
C TYR A 71 17.77 -35.93 -2.28
N ASN A 72 18.37 -36.98 -2.87
CA ASN A 72 18.11 -38.37 -2.52
C ASN A 72 19.32 -38.93 -1.78
N ILE A 73 19.10 -39.59 -0.65
CA ILE A 73 20.15 -40.21 0.16
C ILE A 73 19.68 -41.56 0.70
N THR A 74 20.62 -42.44 1.02
CA THR A 74 20.37 -43.73 1.67
C THR A 74 20.44 -43.62 3.20
N TRP A 75 19.65 -44.42 3.92
CA TRP A 75 19.70 -44.48 5.38
C TRP A 75 20.97 -45.19 5.86
N GLN A 76 21.46 -44.77 7.03
CA GLN A 76 22.54 -45.46 7.75
C GLN A 76 22.11 -45.69 9.20
N GLU A 77 22.68 -46.67 9.90
CA GLU A 77 22.25 -47.09 11.25
C GLU A 77 22.14 -45.95 12.27
N LYS A 78 22.93 -44.87 12.11
CA LYS A 78 22.91 -43.66 12.96
C LYS A 78 22.25 -42.44 12.29
N GLY A 79 21.50 -42.63 11.21
CA GLY A 79 20.91 -41.58 10.38
C GLY A 79 21.94 -40.93 9.46
N LEU A 80 22.05 -39.60 9.48
CA LEU A 80 23.03 -38.87 8.68
C LEU A 80 24.41 -38.95 9.34
N ASN A 81 25.36 -39.61 8.66
CA ASN A 81 26.73 -39.77 9.13
C ASN A 81 27.72 -39.07 8.16
N PRO A 82 28.34 -37.93 8.56
CA PRO A 82 29.33 -37.23 7.75
C PRO A 82 30.59 -38.05 7.44
N GLY A 83 30.88 -39.11 8.22
CA GLY A 83 31.97 -40.03 7.92
C GLY A 83 31.70 -40.94 6.71
N PHE A 84 30.48 -40.97 6.19
CA PHE A 84 30.12 -41.65 4.95
C PHE A 84 30.19 -40.66 3.78
N LYS A 85 30.98 -41.00 2.76
CA LYS A 85 31.30 -40.07 1.66
C LYS A 85 30.06 -39.49 0.97
N GLU A 86 29.05 -40.32 0.68
CA GLU A 86 27.79 -39.88 0.06
C GLU A 86 27.06 -38.81 0.90
N HIS A 87 27.07 -38.96 2.22
CA HIS A 87 26.45 -37.99 3.13
C HIS A 87 27.26 -36.73 3.29
N SER A 88 28.60 -36.82 3.29
CA SER A 88 29.47 -35.63 3.26
C SER A 88 29.23 -34.83 2.00
N ASP A 89 29.27 -35.47 0.83
CA ASP A 89 29.06 -34.84 -0.46
C ASP A 89 27.65 -34.20 -0.55
N TYR A 90 26.64 -34.84 0.05
CA TYR A 90 25.30 -34.27 0.19
C TYR A 90 25.27 -33.00 1.06
N LEU A 91 25.93 -33.03 2.22
CA LEU A 91 25.96 -31.90 3.16
C LEU A 91 26.70 -30.69 2.58
N ASP A 92 27.78 -30.92 1.85
CA ASP A 92 28.50 -29.85 1.16
C ASP A 92 27.61 -29.25 0.07
N LYS A 93 27.00 -30.11 -0.75
CA LYS A 93 26.13 -29.68 -1.85
C LYS A 93 24.89 -28.90 -1.39
N ILE A 94 24.17 -29.38 -0.37
CA ILE A 94 22.98 -28.68 0.14
C ILE A 94 23.35 -27.33 0.75
N THR A 95 24.52 -27.22 1.36
CA THR A 95 25.01 -25.96 1.95
C THR A 95 25.34 -24.94 0.86
N ASP A 96 26.10 -25.35 -0.16
CA ASP A 96 26.45 -24.50 -1.29
C ASP A 96 25.22 -24.03 -2.07
N ASP A 97 24.29 -24.95 -2.37
CA ASP A 97 23.07 -24.63 -3.11
C ASP A 97 22.18 -23.67 -2.31
N ALA A 98 22.03 -23.89 -1.00
CA ALA A 98 21.24 -23.03 -0.12
C ALA A 98 21.85 -21.62 -0.02
N GLU A 99 23.17 -21.52 0.17
CA GLU A 99 23.86 -20.22 0.23
C GLU A 99 23.69 -19.45 -1.09
N LYS A 100 23.93 -20.11 -2.23
CA LYS A 100 23.82 -19.50 -3.55
C LYS A 100 22.40 -19.01 -3.83
N LYS A 101 21.40 -19.82 -3.49
CA LYS A 101 19.99 -19.48 -3.74
C LYS A 101 19.49 -18.36 -2.83
N LEU A 102 19.88 -18.35 -1.55
CA LEU A 102 19.54 -17.26 -0.62
C LEU A 102 20.14 -15.92 -1.06
N LYS A 103 21.39 -15.91 -1.55
CA LYS A 103 22.02 -14.70 -2.12
C LYS A 103 21.23 -14.17 -3.31
N GLN A 104 20.87 -15.04 -4.26
CA GLN A 104 20.07 -14.67 -5.42
C GLN A 104 18.72 -14.04 -5.03
N LEU A 105 17.97 -14.68 -4.12
CA LEU A 105 16.68 -14.14 -3.67
C LEU A 105 16.82 -12.77 -2.99
N THR A 106 17.89 -12.58 -2.23
CA THR A 106 18.17 -11.30 -1.56
C THR A 106 18.47 -10.19 -2.58
N ASP A 107 19.29 -10.48 -3.60
CA ASP A 107 19.60 -9.53 -4.67
C ASP A 107 18.36 -9.11 -5.46
N ASP A 108 17.48 -10.06 -5.76
CA ASP A 108 16.22 -9.79 -6.47
C ASP A 108 15.26 -8.93 -5.64
N MET A 109 15.17 -9.17 -4.33
CA MET A 109 14.38 -8.32 -3.42
C MET A 109 14.91 -6.88 -3.36
N ILE A 110 16.23 -6.70 -3.30
CA ILE A 110 16.85 -5.36 -3.27
C ILE A 110 16.55 -4.59 -4.57
N ARG A 111 16.58 -5.27 -5.73
CA ARG A 111 16.22 -4.66 -7.01
C ARG A 111 14.74 -4.24 -7.05
N ALA A 112 13.85 -5.08 -6.53
CA ALA A 112 12.42 -4.76 -6.44
C ALA A 112 12.15 -3.55 -5.53
N ASP A 113 12.81 -3.45 -4.37
CA ASP A 113 12.67 -2.32 -3.45
C ASP A 113 13.17 -1.00 -4.05
N LYS A 114 14.28 -1.03 -4.81
CA LYS A 114 14.76 0.13 -5.56
C LYS A 114 13.74 0.63 -6.60
N LYS A 115 13.05 -0.29 -7.28
CA LYS A 115 11.98 0.05 -8.23
C LYS A 115 10.79 0.72 -7.52
N ASN A 116 10.36 0.18 -6.37
CA ASN A 116 9.29 0.78 -5.57
C ASN A 116 9.64 2.19 -5.06
N LYS A 117 10.89 2.44 -4.63
CA LYS A 117 11.34 3.79 -4.26
C LYS A 117 11.30 4.77 -5.43
N GLN A 118 11.59 4.31 -6.64
CA GLN A 118 11.50 5.13 -7.84
C GLN A 118 10.04 5.49 -8.18
N ASP A 119 9.10 4.59 -7.90
CA ASP A 119 7.67 4.85 -8.07
C ASP A 119 7.12 5.81 -6.99
N ASN A 120 7.64 5.78 -5.76
CA ASN A 120 7.33 6.80 -4.74
C ASN A 120 7.81 8.20 -5.14
N LEU A 121 9.00 8.33 -5.74
CA LEU A 121 9.49 9.61 -6.28
C LEU A 121 8.60 10.12 -7.41
N ARG A 122 8.13 9.22 -8.30
CA ARG A 122 7.17 9.59 -9.37
C ARG A 122 5.84 10.07 -8.79
N LEU A 123 5.38 9.47 -7.70
CA LEU A 123 4.17 9.87 -7.00
C LEU A 123 4.32 11.26 -6.37
N GLU A 124 5.45 11.56 -5.74
CA GLU A 124 5.78 12.88 -5.19
C GLU A 124 5.83 13.96 -6.30
N VAL A 125 6.51 13.67 -7.41
CA VAL A 125 6.55 14.57 -8.58
C VAL A 125 5.15 14.82 -9.16
N LYS A 126 4.30 13.79 -9.21
CA LYS A 126 2.90 13.91 -9.66
C LYS A 126 2.08 14.80 -8.72
N GLN A 127 2.32 14.74 -7.42
CA GLN A 127 1.66 15.61 -6.44
C GLN A 127 2.11 17.06 -6.55
N HIS A 128 3.40 17.31 -6.80
CA HIS A 128 3.89 18.66 -7.12
C HIS A 128 3.23 19.22 -8.38
N LEU A 129 3.03 18.40 -9.41
CA LEU A 129 2.32 18.80 -10.62
C LEU A 129 0.84 19.13 -10.34
N LEU A 130 0.13 18.29 -9.59
CA LEU A 130 -1.27 18.54 -9.20
C LEU A 130 -1.40 19.80 -8.34
N PHE A 131 -0.48 20.03 -7.41
CA PHE A 131 -0.41 21.26 -6.62
C PHE A 131 -0.20 22.49 -7.50
N CYS A 132 0.74 22.41 -8.46
CA CYS A 132 0.95 23.48 -9.42
C CYS A 132 -0.31 23.75 -10.24
N GLN A 133 -1.01 22.72 -10.71
CA GLN A 133 -2.27 22.88 -11.43
C GLN A 133 -3.34 23.61 -10.60
N SER A 134 -3.54 23.19 -9.35
CA SER A 134 -4.47 23.86 -8.42
C SER A 134 -4.12 25.33 -8.19
N LYS A 135 -2.84 25.64 -7.92
CA LYS A 135 -2.41 27.04 -7.69
C LYS A 135 -2.39 27.90 -8.95
N CYS A 136 -2.27 27.29 -10.13
CA CYS A 136 -2.35 27.99 -11.40
C CYS A 136 -3.79 28.31 -11.82
N ALA A 137 -4.80 27.59 -11.32
CA ALA A 137 -6.21 27.82 -11.68
C ALA A 137 -6.70 29.20 -11.22
N ASP A 138 -6.28 29.63 -10.02
CA ASP A 138 -6.68 30.91 -9.43
C ASP A 138 -5.63 32.03 -9.61
N PHE A 139 -4.56 31.78 -10.38
CA PHE A 139 -3.47 32.74 -10.54
C PHE A 139 -3.88 33.88 -11.48
N LYS A 140 -3.96 35.10 -10.95
CA LYS A 140 -4.27 36.32 -11.71
C LYS A 140 -3.17 37.38 -11.52
N GLY A 141 -2.72 37.99 -12.62
CA GLY A 141 -1.74 39.09 -12.63
C GLY A 141 -0.26 38.66 -12.59
N LYS A 142 0.64 39.63 -12.37
CA LYS A 142 2.12 39.50 -12.29
C LYS A 142 2.83 39.16 -13.60
N GLU A 143 2.26 39.61 -14.72
CA GLU A 143 2.80 39.40 -16.06
C GLU A 143 4.22 39.97 -16.19
N ASP A 144 4.50 41.13 -15.60
CA ASP A 144 5.81 41.77 -15.68
C ASP A 144 6.87 41.00 -14.87
N THR A 145 6.51 40.48 -13.70
CA THR A 145 7.39 39.62 -12.91
C THR A 145 7.65 38.30 -13.65
N LEU A 146 6.62 37.70 -14.26
CA LEU A 146 6.79 36.49 -15.08
C LEU A 146 7.68 36.74 -16.30
N LYS A 147 7.56 37.89 -16.98
CA LYS A 147 8.44 38.30 -18.07
C LYS A 147 9.89 38.47 -17.59
N ALA A 148 10.10 39.10 -16.43
CA ALA A 148 11.44 39.24 -15.85
C ALA A 148 12.09 37.87 -15.56
N VAL A 149 11.32 36.95 -14.98
CA VAL A 149 11.78 35.57 -14.73
C VAL A 149 12.02 34.80 -16.04
N HIS A 150 11.17 34.98 -17.04
CA HIS A 150 11.35 34.37 -18.36
C HIS A 150 12.67 34.81 -19.02
N ASN A 151 12.93 36.13 -19.01
CA ASN A 151 14.17 36.69 -19.53
C ASN A 151 15.39 36.22 -18.74
N TYR A 152 15.25 36.05 -17.42
CA TYR A 152 16.29 35.49 -16.58
C TYR A 152 16.62 34.04 -16.96
N ILE A 153 15.61 33.18 -17.06
CA ILE A 153 15.76 31.74 -17.35
C ILE A 153 16.41 31.54 -18.74
N LYS A 154 16.11 32.42 -19.71
CA LYS A 154 16.73 32.39 -21.04
C LYS A 154 18.10 33.05 -21.12
N SER A 155 18.52 33.77 -20.08
CA SER A 155 19.84 34.41 -20.05
C SER A 155 20.93 33.40 -19.66
N ASP A 156 22.18 33.73 -19.97
CA ASP A 156 23.33 32.89 -19.60
C ASP A 156 23.81 33.09 -18.14
N LYS A 157 22.99 33.75 -17.31
CA LYS A 157 23.30 34.00 -15.89
C LYS A 157 23.31 32.66 -15.12
N ARG A 158 24.37 32.43 -14.35
CA ARG A 158 24.57 31.19 -13.56
C ARG A 158 24.37 31.35 -12.06
N HIS A 159 24.13 32.56 -11.58
CA HIS A 159 23.82 32.80 -10.17
C HIS A 159 22.38 32.35 -9.84
N PRO A 160 22.02 32.18 -8.55
CA PRO A 160 20.63 31.90 -8.17
C PRO A 160 19.71 33.11 -8.40
N LEU A 161 18.47 32.86 -8.84
CA LEU A 161 17.41 33.88 -8.85
C LEU A 161 16.65 33.84 -7.53
N VAL A 162 16.52 34.99 -6.89
CA VAL A 162 15.78 35.12 -5.63
C VAL A 162 14.48 35.89 -5.87
N ILE A 163 13.35 35.27 -5.53
CA ILE A 163 12.04 35.92 -5.50
C ILE A 163 11.70 36.20 -4.03
N HIS A 164 11.71 37.47 -3.64
CA HIS A 164 11.40 37.91 -2.29
C HIS A 164 10.22 38.88 -2.27
N GLY A 165 9.70 39.15 -1.08
CA GLY A 165 8.52 39.98 -0.85
C GLY A 165 7.84 39.60 0.46
N GLU A 166 6.86 40.39 0.89
CA GLU A 166 6.15 40.19 2.15
C GLU A 166 5.47 38.82 2.25
N SER A 167 5.23 38.37 3.47
CA SER A 167 4.44 37.15 3.74
C SER A 167 3.10 37.22 2.99
N GLY A 168 2.72 36.14 2.30
CA GLY A 168 1.45 36.11 1.56
C GLY A 168 1.36 36.91 0.26
N SER A 169 2.42 37.61 -0.14
CA SER A 169 2.49 38.27 -1.46
C SER A 169 2.42 37.30 -2.67
N GLY A 170 2.17 36.01 -2.47
CA GLY A 170 1.97 35.04 -3.56
C GLY A 170 3.25 34.48 -4.17
N LYS A 171 4.39 34.52 -3.47
CA LYS A 171 5.68 33.97 -3.95
C LYS A 171 5.59 32.49 -4.33
N THR A 172 4.92 31.68 -3.52
CA THR A 172 4.73 30.24 -3.77
C THR A 172 3.84 29.99 -4.99
N SER A 173 2.78 30.78 -5.17
CA SER A 173 1.91 30.69 -6.35
C SER A 173 2.64 31.12 -7.62
N LEU A 174 3.48 32.16 -7.54
CA LEU A 174 4.34 32.58 -8.63
C LEU A 174 5.36 31.49 -9.02
N MET A 175 5.99 30.83 -8.04
CA MET A 175 6.89 29.69 -8.30
C MET A 175 6.17 28.50 -8.95
N ALA A 176 4.94 28.19 -8.53
CA ALA A 176 4.13 27.16 -9.18
C ALA A 176 3.82 27.51 -10.66
N MET A 177 3.50 28.78 -10.93
CA MET A 177 3.25 29.27 -12.29
C MET A 177 4.52 29.25 -13.16
N ILE A 178 5.66 29.65 -12.59
CA ILE A 178 6.97 29.55 -13.25
C ILE A 178 7.27 28.09 -13.59
N ALA A 179 7.08 27.17 -12.64
CA ALA A 179 7.33 25.76 -12.89
C ALA A 179 6.46 25.18 -14.00
N LYS A 180 5.18 25.58 -14.06
CA LYS A 180 4.26 25.21 -15.15
C LYS A 180 4.75 25.72 -16.52
N LYS A 181 5.20 26.98 -16.60
CA LYS A 181 5.64 27.60 -17.86
C LYS A 181 7.09 27.31 -18.23
N ALA A 182 7.94 26.90 -17.28
CA ALA A 182 9.37 26.70 -17.50
C ALA A 182 9.64 25.63 -18.56
N ASN A 183 8.80 24.58 -18.62
CA ASN A 183 8.95 23.54 -19.63
C ASN A 183 8.66 24.06 -21.06
N GLU A 184 7.67 24.95 -21.21
CA GLU A 184 7.38 25.66 -22.46
C GLU A 184 8.53 26.62 -22.83
N TRP A 185 9.00 27.41 -21.86
CA TRP A 185 10.06 28.40 -22.06
C TRP A 185 11.40 27.82 -22.49
N LEU A 186 11.68 26.57 -22.10
CA LEU A 186 12.92 25.85 -22.36
C LEU A 186 12.75 24.75 -23.43
N GLY A 187 11.61 24.73 -24.13
CA GLY A 187 11.39 23.84 -25.28
C GLY A 187 11.40 22.36 -24.94
N GLY A 188 10.85 21.95 -23.79
CA GLY A 188 10.71 20.54 -23.41
C GLY A 188 11.98 19.88 -22.86
N LYS A 189 13.11 20.61 -22.77
CA LYS A 189 14.42 20.06 -22.35
C LYS A 189 14.71 20.20 -20.86
N ALA A 190 13.79 20.76 -20.08
CA ALA A 190 14.03 21.13 -18.69
C ALA A 190 13.20 20.28 -17.73
N THR A 191 13.87 19.65 -16.77
CA THR A 191 13.20 19.01 -15.63
C THR A 191 13.09 20.02 -14.49
N VAL A 192 11.86 20.32 -14.08
CA VAL A 192 11.59 21.26 -12.99
C VAL A 192 11.36 20.49 -11.70
N VAL A 193 12.17 20.78 -10.68
CA VAL A 193 12.01 20.22 -9.33
C VAL A 193 11.65 21.36 -8.38
N ILE A 194 10.52 21.24 -7.68
CA ILE A 194 10.06 22.25 -6.72
C ILE A 194 10.26 21.69 -5.32
N ARG A 195 11.05 22.38 -4.49
CA ARG A 195 11.22 22.04 -3.07
C ARG A 195 10.55 23.09 -2.20
N LYS A 196 9.84 22.66 -1.17
CA LYS A 196 9.06 23.53 -0.29
C LYS A 196 9.58 23.44 1.14
N GLN A 197 10.18 24.53 1.63
CA GLN A 197 10.53 24.70 3.04
C GLN A 197 9.70 25.86 3.60
N ARG A 198 8.58 25.56 4.25
CA ARG A 198 7.74 26.56 4.92
C ARG A 198 7.85 26.43 6.42
N ARG A 199 7.69 27.57 7.10
CA ARG A 199 7.50 27.66 8.55
C ARG A 199 6.16 28.34 8.83
N LEU A 200 5.58 28.04 9.99
CA LEU A 200 4.41 28.74 10.49
C LEU A 200 4.83 30.13 11.01
N THR A 201 3.87 31.06 11.10
CA THR A 201 4.09 32.32 11.81
C THR A 201 3.96 32.09 13.32
N GLN A 202 4.52 33.00 14.14
CA GLN A 202 4.45 32.87 15.60
C GLN A 202 2.99 32.72 16.10
N ASP A 203 2.08 33.54 15.58
CA ASP A 203 0.65 33.47 15.96
C ASP A 203 0.00 32.13 15.58
N GLN A 204 0.44 31.50 14.49
CA GLN A 204 -0.04 30.18 14.05
C GLN A 204 0.53 29.06 14.92
N GLU A 205 1.78 29.18 15.36
CA GLU A 205 2.41 28.26 16.31
C GLU A 205 1.74 28.35 17.68
N ASP A 206 1.51 29.56 18.19
CA ASP A 206 0.83 29.80 19.46
C ASP A 206 -0.60 29.21 19.48
N LEU A 207 -1.31 29.28 18.35
CA LEU A 207 -2.61 28.63 18.20
C LEU A 207 -2.53 27.10 18.31
N LEU A 208 -1.51 26.48 17.69
CA LEU A 208 -1.30 25.03 17.78
C LEU A 208 -0.97 24.62 19.22
N TYR A 209 -0.10 25.36 19.91
CA TYR A 209 0.23 25.06 21.31
C TYR A 209 -1.00 25.14 22.22
N LYS A 210 -1.80 26.20 22.09
CA LYS A 210 -3.07 26.33 22.84
C LYS A 210 -4.03 25.17 22.59
N SER A 211 -4.13 24.71 21.34
CA SER A 211 -4.98 23.55 21.00
C SER A 211 -4.43 22.23 21.54
N TYR A 212 -3.11 22.07 21.59
CA TYR A 212 -2.46 20.88 22.11
C TYR A 212 -2.61 20.77 23.64
N ASP A 213 -2.53 21.89 24.35
CA ASP A 213 -2.77 21.94 25.80
C ASP A 213 -4.19 21.45 26.16
N GLN A 214 -5.16 21.65 25.26
CA GLN A 214 -6.54 21.16 25.41
C GLN A 214 -6.68 19.66 25.10
N CYS A 215 -5.83 19.09 24.23
CA CYS A 215 -5.84 17.67 23.87
C CYS A 215 -4.42 17.13 23.63
N PRO A 216 -3.69 16.73 24.69
CA PRO A 216 -2.28 16.34 24.60
C PRO A 216 -2.09 14.89 24.12
N VAL A 217 -2.71 14.54 22.99
CA VAL A 217 -2.63 13.20 22.39
C VAL A 217 -1.81 13.26 21.11
N PRO A 218 -0.82 12.35 20.90
CA PRO A 218 0.02 12.36 19.69
C PRO A 218 -0.78 12.31 18.38
N LEU A 219 -1.90 11.58 18.35
CA LEU A 219 -2.78 11.52 17.20
C LEU A 219 -3.44 12.87 16.89
N TYR A 220 -3.87 13.59 17.93
CA TYR A 220 -4.45 14.93 17.78
C TYR A 220 -3.43 15.91 17.20
N LEU A 221 -2.20 15.89 17.73
CA LEU A 221 -1.11 16.71 17.23
C LEU A 221 -0.81 16.42 15.75
N ASN A 222 -0.80 15.14 15.35
CA ASN A 222 -0.59 14.76 13.96
C ASN A 222 -1.71 15.29 13.03
N LEU A 223 -2.97 15.20 13.46
CA LEU A 223 -4.12 15.75 12.73
C LEU A 223 -4.04 17.27 12.59
N CYS A 224 -3.67 17.98 13.67
CA CYS A 224 -3.48 19.43 13.66
C CYS A 224 -2.30 19.85 12.78
N PHE A 225 -1.18 19.11 12.83
CA PHE A 225 -0.02 19.34 11.99
C PHE A 225 -0.38 19.28 10.51
N LEU A 226 -1.18 18.31 10.09
CA LEU A 226 -1.60 18.18 8.69
C LEU A 226 -2.53 19.31 8.25
N LYS A 227 -3.39 19.81 9.14
CA LYS A 227 -4.19 21.01 8.87
C LYS A 227 -3.29 22.24 8.76
N ALA A 228 -2.34 22.40 9.68
CA ALA A 228 -1.37 23.49 9.69
C ALA A 228 -0.44 23.48 8.47
N SER A 229 -0.08 22.30 7.97
CA SER A 229 0.73 22.11 6.76
C SER A 229 0.08 22.72 5.50
N GLN A 230 -1.22 22.99 5.54
CA GLN A 230 -1.99 23.61 4.46
C GLN A 230 -2.13 25.13 4.64
N TRP A 231 -1.93 25.66 5.85
CA TRP A 231 -2.09 27.10 6.11
C TRP A 231 -1.10 27.91 5.31
N THR A 232 -1.53 29.02 4.75
CA THR A 232 -0.61 30.01 4.23
C THR A 232 -0.29 31.02 5.32
N SER A 233 0.83 31.72 5.16
CA SER A 233 1.32 32.68 6.14
C SER A 233 0.49 33.99 6.20
N TYR A 234 -0.61 34.07 5.45
CA TYR A 234 -1.54 35.21 5.37
C TYR A 234 -2.98 34.81 5.72
N ILE A 235 -3.21 33.56 6.10
CA ILE A 235 -4.49 33.20 6.70
C ILE A 235 -4.57 33.89 8.04
N ASP A 236 -5.66 34.62 8.25
CA ASP A 236 -5.97 35.22 9.54
C ASP A 236 -6.19 34.12 10.58
N VAL A 237 -5.47 34.19 11.69
CA VAL A 237 -5.50 33.17 12.76
C VAL A 237 -6.89 33.07 13.37
N SER A 238 -7.66 34.18 13.38
CA SER A 238 -9.05 34.16 13.87
C SER A 238 -9.97 33.28 13.03
N SER A 239 -9.66 33.12 11.73
CA SER A 239 -10.42 32.26 10.81
C SER A 239 -10.03 30.78 10.88
N ILE A 240 -8.93 30.46 11.56
CA ILE A 240 -8.45 29.08 11.70
C ILE A 240 -9.20 28.41 12.85
N GLN A 241 -10.14 27.54 12.50
CA GLN A 241 -10.77 26.67 13.49
C GLN A 241 -10.02 25.34 13.57
N LEU A 242 -9.24 25.16 14.63
CA LEU A 242 -8.76 23.84 15.03
C LEU A 242 -9.88 23.10 15.77
N TYR A 243 -9.94 21.80 15.55
CA TYR A 243 -10.94 20.94 16.18
C TYR A 243 -10.62 20.79 17.67
N GLN A 244 -11.63 20.70 18.52
CA GLN A 244 -11.41 20.62 19.97
C GLN A 244 -11.13 19.19 20.44
N THR A 245 -11.52 18.20 19.62
CA THR A 245 -11.34 16.78 19.93
C THR A 245 -10.74 16.01 18.76
N VAL A 246 -10.12 14.85 19.05
CA VAL A 246 -9.68 13.89 18.03
C VAL A 246 -10.84 13.47 17.12
N ARG A 247 -12.04 13.29 17.67
CA ARG A 247 -13.21 12.83 16.91
C ARG A 247 -13.64 13.87 15.88
N GLU A 248 -13.74 15.13 16.29
CA GLU A 248 -14.03 16.24 15.38
C GLU A 248 -12.96 16.39 14.31
N ALA A 249 -11.69 16.22 14.68
CA ALA A 249 -10.58 16.28 13.74
C ALA A 249 -10.64 15.20 12.65
N ILE A 250 -10.96 13.97 13.04
CA ILE A 250 -11.17 12.87 12.08
C ILE A 250 -12.39 13.13 11.19
N ASN A 251 -13.51 13.56 11.77
CA ASN A 251 -14.71 13.89 10.99
C ASN A 251 -14.47 15.04 10.01
N GLY A 252 -13.68 16.03 10.40
CA GLY A 252 -13.27 17.12 9.53
C GLY A 252 -12.34 16.69 8.41
N LEU A 253 -11.46 15.71 8.66
CA LEU A 253 -10.65 15.07 7.62
C LEU A 253 -11.53 14.32 6.62
N PHE A 254 -12.48 13.52 7.11
CA PHE A 254 -13.45 12.79 6.29
C PHE A 254 -14.28 13.73 5.40
N ALA A 255 -14.84 14.81 5.97
CA ALA A 255 -15.57 15.82 5.20
C ALA A 255 -14.72 16.48 4.12
N LYS A 256 -13.42 16.68 4.39
CA LYS A 256 -12.48 17.20 3.39
C LYS A 256 -12.27 16.20 2.25
N LEU A 257 -12.10 14.91 2.57
CA LEU A 257 -11.90 13.86 1.57
C LEU A 257 -13.14 13.69 0.69
N GLU A 258 -14.33 13.68 1.29
CA GLU A 258 -15.62 13.63 0.58
C GLU A 258 -15.73 14.78 -0.43
N LYS A 259 -15.37 16.01 -0.02
CA LYS A 259 -15.39 17.15 -0.93
C LYS A 259 -14.35 17.07 -2.07
N LEU A 260 -13.23 16.38 -1.83
CA LEU A 260 -12.12 16.30 -2.79
C LEU A 260 -12.29 15.17 -3.81
N HIS A 261 -12.80 14.01 -3.38
CA HIS A 261 -12.84 12.78 -4.16
C HIS A 261 -14.25 12.31 -4.52
N GLY A 262 -15.29 13.00 -4.05
CA GLY A 262 -16.68 12.58 -4.19
C GLY A 262 -17.20 11.96 -2.90
N TYR A 263 -18.43 12.33 -2.51
CA TYR A 263 -19.03 11.85 -1.26
C TYR A 263 -19.30 10.34 -1.34
N ASP A 264 -19.94 9.87 -2.40
CA ASP A 264 -20.35 8.47 -2.52
C ASP A 264 -19.13 7.55 -2.60
N PHE A 265 -18.13 7.91 -3.41
CA PHE A 265 -16.87 7.18 -3.49
C PHE A 265 -16.18 7.05 -2.12
N VAL A 266 -16.01 8.15 -1.39
CA VAL A 266 -15.32 8.13 -0.08
C VAL A 266 -16.15 7.39 0.97
N SER A 267 -17.46 7.68 1.03
CA SER A 267 -18.38 7.07 1.99
C SER A 267 -18.39 5.54 1.85
N LYS A 268 -18.54 5.03 0.63
CA LYS A 268 -18.53 3.58 0.37
C LYS A 268 -17.14 2.98 0.60
N THR A 269 -16.06 3.62 0.13
CA THR A 269 -14.69 3.11 0.34
C THR A 269 -14.36 2.97 1.83
N LEU A 270 -14.58 4.03 2.62
CA LEU A 270 -14.29 4.02 4.06
C LEU A 270 -15.27 3.15 4.84
N GLY A 271 -16.53 3.07 4.38
CA GLY A 271 -17.54 2.17 4.89
C GLY A 271 -17.12 0.70 4.74
N TYR A 272 -16.79 0.26 3.52
CA TYR A 272 -16.34 -1.12 3.26
C TYR A 272 -15.07 -1.45 4.03
N LEU A 273 -14.09 -0.54 4.03
CA LEU A 273 -12.86 -0.70 4.79
C LEU A 273 -13.13 -0.89 6.29
N THR A 274 -14.10 -0.18 6.86
CA THR A 274 -14.45 -0.27 8.29
C THR A 274 -15.26 -1.52 8.60
N ALA A 275 -16.21 -1.86 7.72
CA ALA A 275 -17.08 -3.03 7.85
C ALA A 275 -16.32 -4.36 7.72
N ALA A 276 -15.23 -4.39 6.95
CA ALA A 276 -14.36 -5.55 6.80
C ALA A 276 -13.47 -5.73 8.03
N LYS A 277 -13.89 -6.61 8.96
CA LYS A 277 -13.23 -6.81 10.27
C LYS A 277 -11.73 -7.16 10.19
N LEU A 278 -11.30 -7.85 9.14
CA LEU A 278 -9.90 -8.25 8.96
C LEU A 278 -9.12 -7.28 8.06
N GLY A 279 -9.78 -6.30 7.44
CA GLY A 279 -9.24 -5.51 6.34
C GLY A 279 -9.61 -6.08 4.96
N LEU A 280 -9.29 -5.31 3.93
CA LEU A 280 -9.48 -5.68 2.52
C LEU A 280 -8.16 -5.50 1.78
N THR A 281 -7.86 -6.39 0.84
CA THR A 281 -6.81 -6.14 -0.16
C THR A 281 -7.21 -4.98 -1.07
N GLU A 282 -6.23 -4.38 -1.74
CA GLU A 282 -6.49 -3.31 -2.72
C GLU A 282 -7.39 -3.80 -3.86
N THR A 283 -7.17 -5.03 -4.32
CA THR A 283 -7.97 -5.67 -5.37
C THR A 283 -9.40 -5.96 -4.93
N GLU A 284 -9.60 -6.50 -3.71
CA GLU A 284 -10.96 -6.75 -3.20
C GLU A 284 -11.72 -5.44 -3.05
N LEU A 285 -11.08 -4.40 -2.50
CA LEU A 285 -11.70 -3.09 -2.35
C LEU A 285 -12.06 -2.47 -3.71
N GLU A 286 -11.18 -2.59 -4.70
CA GLU A 286 -11.46 -2.14 -6.08
C GLU A 286 -12.64 -2.90 -6.69
N ASP A 287 -12.67 -4.22 -6.57
CA ASP A 287 -13.74 -5.06 -7.12
C ASP A 287 -15.09 -4.77 -6.45
N ILE A 288 -15.12 -4.66 -5.11
CA ILE A 288 -16.34 -4.33 -4.35
C ILE A 288 -16.88 -2.97 -4.79
N LEU A 289 -16.01 -1.97 -4.94
CA LEU A 289 -16.41 -0.63 -5.41
C LEU A 289 -16.86 -0.64 -6.87
N ALA A 290 -16.30 -1.51 -7.71
CA ALA A 290 -16.73 -1.69 -9.09
C ALA A 290 -18.09 -2.41 -9.21
N CYS A 291 -18.55 -3.09 -8.15
CA CYS A 291 -19.89 -3.66 -8.07
C CYS A 291 -20.93 -2.69 -7.46
N ASP A 292 -20.52 -1.51 -6.98
CA ASP A 292 -21.40 -0.54 -6.34
C ASP A 292 -21.88 0.50 -7.37
N ASP A 293 -23.14 0.36 -7.83
CA ASP A 293 -23.72 1.24 -8.85
C ASP A 293 -23.76 2.71 -8.42
N ASP A 294 -23.95 3.00 -7.12
CA ASP A 294 -23.95 4.38 -6.62
C ASP A 294 -22.57 5.03 -6.85
N VAL A 295 -21.50 4.29 -6.55
CA VAL A 295 -20.12 4.75 -6.75
C VAL A 295 -19.82 4.96 -8.23
N LEU A 296 -20.24 4.01 -9.08
CA LEU A 296 -19.99 4.11 -10.51
C LEU A 296 -20.76 5.26 -11.16
N ASN A 297 -21.99 5.54 -10.70
CA ASN A 297 -22.79 6.66 -11.21
C ASN A 297 -22.17 8.02 -10.83
N ASP A 298 -21.62 8.17 -9.62
CA ASP A 298 -20.87 9.37 -9.21
C ASP A 298 -19.58 9.55 -10.04
N VAL A 299 -18.85 8.46 -10.28
CA VAL A 299 -17.60 8.49 -11.06
C VAL A 299 -17.82 8.79 -12.55
N TYR A 300 -18.94 8.33 -13.11
CA TYR A 300 -19.27 8.42 -14.54
C TYR A 300 -20.43 9.37 -14.84
N GLU A 301 -20.51 10.49 -14.11
CA GLU A 301 -21.62 11.47 -14.20
C GLU A 301 -21.94 11.91 -15.65
N TYR A 302 -20.93 12.09 -16.50
CA TYR A 302 -21.10 12.61 -17.87
C TYR A 302 -20.93 11.57 -18.99
N TRP A 303 -20.41 10.38 -18.68
CA TRP A 303 -20.16 9.34 -19.69
C TRP A 303 -19.99 7.96 -19.06
N THR A 304 -20.80 7.00 -19.50
CA THR A 304 -20.68 5.60 -19.09
C THR A 304 -19.84 4.80 -20.08
N PRO A 305 -18.68 4.25 -19.68
CA PRO A 305 -17.90 3.38 -20.54
C PRO A 305 -18.65 2.10 -20.93
N PRO A 306 -18.28 1.47 -22.07
CA PRO A 306 -18.80 0.16 -22.45
C PRO A 306 -18.43 -0.95 -21.45
N ILE A 307 -17.37 -0.75 -20.66
CA ILE A 307 -17.01 -1.61 -19.52
C ILE A 307 -16.92 -0.71 -18.29
N ARG A 308 -17.87 -0.85 -17.37
CA ARG A 308 -17.86 -0.14 -16.09
C ARG A 308 -16.83 -0.78 -15.17
N ARG A 309 -15.71 -0.08 -14.95
CA ARG A 309 -14.70 -0.42 -13.94
C ARG A 309 -14.33 0.83 -13.17
N LEU A 310 -13.89 0.69 -11.93
CA LEU A 310 -13.35 1.83 -11.21
C LEU A 310 -12.08 2.34 -11.93
N PRO A 311 -11.95 3.63 -12.25
CA PRO A 311 -10.72 4.18 -12.76
C PRO A 311 -9.57 3.93 -11.77
N PRO A 312 -8.45 3.30 -12.18
CA PRO A 312 -7.41 2.84 -11.26
C PRO A 312 -6.73 3.97 -10.47
N LEU A 313 -6.89 5.22 -10.92
CA LEU A 313 -6.30 6.38 -10.27
C LEU A 313 -7.11 6.91 -9.08
N LEU A 314 -8.39 6.56 -8.92
CA LEU A 314 -9.23 7.10 -7.84
C LEU A 314 -8.83 6.52 -6.49
N LEU A 315 -8.81 5.18 -6.38
CA LEU A 315 -8.46 4.50 -5.14
C LEU A 315 -7.03 4.80 -4.70
N VAL A 316 -6.09 4.85 -5.65
CA VAL A 316 -4.68 5.20 -5.38
C VAL A 316 -4.55 6.61 -4.79
N ARG A 317 -5.32 7.59 -5.29
CA ARG A 317 -5.28 8.97 -4.76
C ARG A 317 -5.84 9.05 -3.35
N LEU A 318 -7.00 8.44 -3.11
CA LEU A 318 -7.63 8.43 -1.79
C LEU A 318 -6.74 7.71 -0.76
N ARG A 319 -6.16 6.57 -1.14
CA ARG A 319 -5.21 5.82 -0.29
C ARG A 319 -3.98 6.65 0.04
N HIS A 320 -3.42 7.39 -0.92
CA HIS A 320 -2.29 8.28 -0.66
C HIS A 320 -2.65 9.35 0.39
N ASP A 321 -3.81 9.99 0.25
CA ASP A 321 -4.25 11.02 1.19
C ASP A 321 -4.51 10.46 2.61
N LEU A 322 -4.81 9.16 2.70
CA LEU A 322 -5.05 8.42 3.94
C LEU A 322 -3.84 7.63 4.43
N GLN A 323 -2.71 7.63 3.71
CA GLN A 323 -1.61 6.66 3.89
C GLN A 323 -1.13 6.54 5.34
N GLN A 324 -1.02 7.66 6.05
CA GLN A 324 -0.57 7.71 7.45
C GLN A 324 -1.59 7.22 8.49
N TYR A 325 -2.84 6.98 8.09
CA TYR A 325 -3.92 6.47 8.93
C TYR A 325 -4.31 5.04 8.60
N LEU A 326 -3.75 4.51 7.52
CA LEU A 326 -3.93 3.15 7.07
C LEU A 326 -2.68 2.33 7.41
N VAL A 327 -2.88 1.04 7.57
CA VAL A 327 -1.82 0.09 7.82
C VAL A 327 -2.02 -1.13 6.97
N GLU A 328 -0.93 -1.62 6.42
CA GLU A 328 -0.88 -2.89 5.71
C GLU A 328 -0.56 -3.98 6.73
N ARG A 329 -1.41 -5.00 6.80
CA ARG A 329 -1.26 -6.14 7.71
C ARG A 329 -1.46 -7.43 6.93
N GLY A 330 -0.85 -8.51 7.40
CA GLY A 330 -1.15 -9.84 6.87
C GLY A 330 -2.44 -10.38 7.48
N ALA A 331 -3.45 -10.64 6.67
CA ALA A 331 -4.65 -11.38 7.07
C ALA A 331 -4.97 -12.45 6.03
N ASP A 332 -5.33 -13.65 6.48
CA ASP A 332 -5.68 -14.80 5.64
C ASP A 332 -4.68 -15.21 4.54
N GLY A 333 -3.45 -14.70 4.57
CA GLY A 333 -2.41 -14.98 3.57
C GLY A 333 -2.27 -13.89 2.49
N ALA A 334 -2.98 -12.78 2.62
CA ALA A 334 -2.86 -11.60 1.77
C ALA A 334 -2.44 -10.37 2.59
N THR A 335 -1.91 -9.36 1.90
CA THR A 335 -1.67 -8.05 2.50
C THR A 335 -2.95 -7.23 2.37
N VAL A 336 -3.60 -7.01 3.51
CA VAL A 336 -4.82 -6.24 3.61
C VAL A 336 -4.54 -4.87 4.19
N ILE A 337 -5.33 -3.91 3.76
CA ILE A 337 -5.33 -2.54 4.25
C ILE A 337 -6.41 -2.43 5.33
N TYR A 338 -6.07 -1.81 6.45
CA TYR A 338 -7.04 -1.48 7.50
C TYR A 338 -6.66 -0.20 8.24
N TRP A 339 -7.54 0.27 9.12
CA TRP A 339 -7.27 1.43 9.96
C TRP A 339 -6.13 1.18 10.94
N TYR A 340 -5.22 2.15 11.04
CA TYR A 340 -4.11 2.11 12.00
C TYR A 340 -4.61 2.34 13.44
N HIS A 341 -5.50 3.32 13.63
CA HIS A 341 -5.94 3.75 14.96
C HIS A 341 -7.43 3.53 15.19
N ARG A 342 -7.80 3.01 16.37
CA ARG A 342 -9.19 2.69 16.75
C ARG A 342 -10.15 3.88 16.62
N GLN A 343 -9.68 5.09 16.93
CA GLN A 343 -10.49 6.32 16.76
C GLN A 343 -11.00 6.54 15.33
N PHE A 344 -10.25 6.10 14.30
CA PHE A 344 -10.73 6.16 12.91
C PHE A 344 -11.81 5.13 12.63
N ILE A 345 -11.67 3.92 13.17
CA ILE A 345 -12.67 2.85 13.06
C ILE A 345 -14.00 3.35 13.63
N GLU A 346 -13.98 3.86 14.86
CA GLU A 346 -15.20 4.33 15.52
C GLU A 346 -15.81 5.53 14.78
N ALA A 347 -15.00 6.48 14.31
CA ALA A 347 -15.50 7.64 13.58
C ALA A 347 -16.11 7.24 12.23
N ALA A 348 -15.46 6.32 11.50
CA ALA A 348 -15.96 5.81 10.22
C ALA A 348 -17.21 4.94 10.42
N GLN A 349 -17.26 4.14 11.48
CA GLN A 349 -18.43 3.33 11.84
C GLN A 349 -19.66 4.21 12.08
N ASP A 350 -19.49 5.27 12.88
CA ASP A 350 -20.58 6.21 13.20
C ASP A 350 -21.04 6.98 11.96
N ARG A 351 -20.11 7.36 11.07
CA ARG A 351 -20.38 8.21 9.91
C ARG A 351 -20.93 7.43 8.71
N TYR A 352 -20.41 6.22 8.44
CA TYR A 352 -20.65 5.51 7.17
C TYR A 352 -21.37 4.18 7.33
N CYS A 353 -21.39 3.54 8.51
CA CYS A 353 -21.85 2.15 8.65
C CYS A 353 -23.23 1.98 9.29
N ARG A 354 -23.93 3.06 9.69
CA ARG A 354 -25.19 2.95 10.47
C ARG A 354 -26.43 2.51 9.67
N VAL A 355 -26.51 2.80 8.37
CA VAL A 355 -27.75 2.66 7.58
C VAL A 355 -27.53 1.92 6.26
N THR A 356 -26.29 1.57 5.94
CA THR A 356 -25.88 1.10 4.62
C THR A 356 -25.77 -0.42 4.55
N ASN A 357 -26.21 -1.02 3.44
CA ASN A 357 -26.12 -2.46 3.14
C ASN A 357 -24.67 -2.96 2.90
N LEU A 358 -23.65 -2.32 3.48
CA LEU A 358 -22.23 -2.62 3.25
C LEU A 358 -21.88 -4.05 3.65
N HIS A 359 -22.40 -4.52 4.79
CA HIS A 359 -22.16 -5.89 5.25
C HIS A 359 -22.79 -6.92 4.31
N THR A 360 -23.95 -6.63 3.73
CA THR A 360 -24.61 -7.47 2.72
C THR A 360 -23.79 -7.52 1.45
N ALA A 361 -23.38 -6.36 0.92
CA ALA A 361 -22.54 -6.29 -0.28
C ALA A 361 -21.19 -6.99 -0.11
N LEU A 362 -20.55 -6.86 1.06
CA LEU A 362 -19.35 -7.63 1.40
C LEU A 362 -19.63 -9.13 1.44
N ALA A 363 -20.72 -9.55 2.07
CA ALA A 363 -21.10 -10.96 2.11
C ALA A 363 -21.35 -11.51 0.71
N ASP A 364 -22.07 -10.78 -0.13
CA ASP A 364 -22.35 -11.15 -1.52
C ASP A 364 -21.04 -11.30 -2.33
N TYR A 365 -20.11 -10.35 -2.19
CA TYR A 365 -18.78 -10.41 -2.79
C TYR A 365 -18.02 -11.69 -2.40
N PHE A 366 -17.89 -11.96 -1.10
CA PHE A 366 -17.12 -13.12 -0.61
C PHE A 366 -17.83 -14.46 -0.80
N LEU A 367 -19.16 -14.47 -0.91
CA LEU A 367 -19.94 -15.67 -1.29
C LEU A 367 -19.88 -15.95 -2.80
N GLY A 368 -19.26 -15.06 -3.58
CA GLY A 368 -19.14 -15.23 -5.02
C GLY A 368 -20.48 -15.15 -5.75
N THR A 369 -21.49 -14.49 -5.18
CA THR A 369 -22.77 -14.26 -5.88
C THR A 369 -22.55 -13.49 -7.19
N TRP A 370 -21.50 -12.67 -7.22
CA TRP A 370 -21.06 -11.93 -8.40
C TRP A 370 -20.21 -12.77 -9.37
N ALA A 371 -19.57 -13.86 -8.92
CA ALA A 371 -18.61 -14.64 -9.72
C ALA A 371 -19.26 -15.52 -10.82
N ASN A 372 -20.53 -15.90 -10.66
CA ASN A 372 -21.25 -16.81 -11.59
C ASN A 372 -22.14 -16.08 -12.61
N GLY A 373 -21.86 -14.80 -12.90
CA GLY A 373 -22.53 -14.09 -13.99
C GLY A 373 -23.94 -13.60 -13.69
N THR A 374 -24.39 -13.61 -12.43
CA THR A 374 -25.72 -13.08 -12.08
C THR A 374 -25.73 -11.55 -12.03
N TYR A 375 -24.58 -10.89 -11.91
CA TYR A 375 -24.46 -9.41 -11.98
C TYR A 375 -23.18 -8.88 -12.67
N ILE A 376 -22.40 -9.72 -13.35
CA ILE A 376 -21.26 -9.23 -14.16
C ILE A 376 -21.72 -8.57 -15.48
N TYR A 377 -23.00 -8.67 -15.86
CA TYR A 377 -23.52 -8.04 -17.08
C TYR A 377 -24.99 -7.61 -16.98
N HIS A 378 -25.33 -6.64 -16.12
CA HIS A 378 -26.49 -5.80 -16.44
C HIS A 378 -26.11 -4.79 -17.52
N LEU A 379 -25.86 -5.27 -18.75
CA LEU A 379 -25.84 -4.46 -20.00
C LEU A 379 -25.73 -5.35 -21.26
N PHE A 380 -26.40 -6.50 -21.30
CA PHE A 380 -26.79 -7.12 -22.57
C PHE A 380 -28.26 -7.52 -22.54
N SER A 381 -29.12 -6.53 -22.78
CA SER A 381 -30.46 -6.70 -23.36
C SER A 381 -30.96 -5.36 -23.87
N ILE A 382 -30.51 -4.99 -25.07
CA ILE A 382 -31.25 -4.79 -26.32
C ILE A 382 -30.31 -4.11 -27.31
#